data_AF-A0AA94S0T2-F1
#
_entry.id   AF-A0AA94S0T2-F1
#
_cell.length_a   1.000
_cell.length_b   1.000
_cell.length_c   1.000
_cell.angle_alpha   90.00
_cell.angle_beta   90.00
_cell.angle_gamma   90.00
#
_symmetry.space_group_name_H-M   'P 1'
#
loop_
_entity.id
_entity.type
_entity.pdbx_description
1 polymer ?
#
loop_
_entity_poly.entity_id
_entity_poly.type
_entity_poly.pdbx_seq_one_letter_code
_entity_poly.pdbx_strand_id
1 'polypeptide(L)'
;MRYYLFSILFFLAIGLNAQRPRYDKMSPFVREAMVSSLTAKQLTRSYSEDRMLTAFVRIDGNAAELLHKYGSEELARVGNVSIAAIPLSQLGALSCHRRVSKIETGSRCSIQMDTTRLVVNAEPVYRGTGLVQSYTGRGVVVGVQDIGFDLTHPNFYTADMSRYRIKALWDQLSRDTIGSNLFVGRDYVGEESLLRLGCPLDGTSQTHGTHTAGIAAGSGAEGDGVLSPYRGIVHRIMTMKEERANTNGNT
;
A
#
# COMPACT_ATOMS: atom_id res chain seq x y z
N MET A 1 -69.93 -9.71 -24.34
CA MET A 1 -68.46 -9.53 -24.39
C MET A 1 -68.10 -8.11 -23.96
N ARG A 2 -67.95 -7.83 -22.66
CA ARG A 2 -67.54 -6.48 -22.21
C ARG A 2 -66.97 -6.39 -20.78
N TYR A 3 -66.33 -7.46 -20.27
CA TYR A 3 -65.77 -7.47 -18.91
C TYR A 3 -64.41 -8.16 -18.75
N TYR A 4 -63.65 -8.40 -19.82
CA TYR A 4 -62.31 -9.03 -19.73
C TYR A 4 -61.12 -8.12 -20.06
N LEU A 5 -61.33 -6.80 -20.21
CA LEU A 5 -60.24 -5.89 -20.56
C LEU A 5 -59.60 -5.12 -19.39
N PHE A 6 -60.08 -5.29 -18.16
CA PHE A 6 -59.58 -4.53 -17.01
C PHE A 6 -58.64 -5.29 -16.06
N SER A 7 -58.40 -6.59 -16.29
CA SER A 7 -57.59 -7.41 -15.37
C SER A 7 -56.12 -7.59 -15.78
N ILE A 8 -55.68 -7.06 -16.93
CA ILE A 8 -54.30 -7.25 -17.43
C ILE A 8 -53.37 -6.06 -17.12
N LEU A 9 -53.89 -5.00 -16.49
CA LEU A 9 -53.10 -3.81 -16.14
C LEU A 9 -52.57 -3.79 -14.69
N PHE A 10 -52.79 -4.83 -13.90
CA PHE A 10 -52.33 -4.91 -12.50
C PHE A 10 -51.06 -5.77 -12.30
N PHE A 11 -50.50 -6.36 -13.35
CA PHE A 11 -49.35 -7.28 -13.26
C PHE A 11 -48.05 -6.78 -13.90
N LEU A 12 -47.93 -5.47 -14.18
CA LEU A 12 -46.72 -4.89 -14.74
C LEU A 12 -46.15 -3.75 -13.88
N ALA A 13 -46.04 -3.99 -12.58
CA ALA A 13 -45.23 -3.18 -11.68
C ALA A 13 -44.23 -4.06 -10.93
N ILE A 14 -43.47 -4.88 -11.66
CA ILE A 14 -42.19 -5.36 -11.15
C ILE A 14 -41.28 -4.14 -11.17
N GLY A 15 -41.33 -3.34 -10.10
CA GLY A 15 -40.36 -2.30 -9.87
C GLY A 15 -38.98 -2.94 -9.84
N LEU A 16 -38.17 -2.67 -10.86
CA LEU A 16 -36.72 -2.82 -10.80
C LEU A 16 -36.24 -1.92 -9.65
N ASN A 17 -36.24 -2.45 -8.43
CA ASN A 17 -35.57 -1.84 -7.30
C ASN A 17 -34.07 -1.97 -7.56
N ALA A 18 -33.53 -1.09 -8.38
CA ALA A 18 -32.09 -0.83 -8.38
C ALA A 18 -31.77 -0.31 -6.99
N GLN A 19 -31.21 -1.18 -6.14
CA GLN A 19 -30.88 -0.85 -4.77
C GLN A 19 -29.92 0.34 -4.79
N ARG A 20 -30.37 1.49 -4.27
CA ARG A 20 -29.56 2.71 -4.30
C ARG A 20 -28.34 2.49 -3.40
N PRO A 21 -27.12 2.79 -3.88
CA PRO A 21 -25.92 2.66 -3.07
C PRO A 21 -26.01 3.39 -1.73
N ARG A 22 -25.48 2.78 -0.67
CA ARG A 22 -25.38 3.38 0.66
C ARG A 22 -24.13 4.24 0.74
N TYR A 23 -24.22 5.46 0.21
CA TYR A 23 -23.12 6.42 0.18
C TYR A 23 -22.59 6.77 1.58
N ASP A 24 -23.45 6.73 2.61
CA ASP A 24 -23.09 6.94 4.02
C ASP A 24 -21.95 6.02 4.50
N LYS A 25 -21.86 4.81 3.93
CA LYS A 25 -20.81 3.84 4.24
C LYS A 25 -19.54 4.02 3.42
N MET A 26 -19.54 4.87 2.39
CA MET A 26 -18.42 5.09 1.48
C MET A 26 -17.66 6.37 1.83
N SER A 27 -16.33 6.29 1.88
CA SER A 27 -15.45 7.47 1.90
C SER A 27 -15.58 8.32 0.63
N PRO A 28 -15.21 9.62 0.65
CA PRO A 28 -15.29 10.49 -0.53
C PRO A 28 -14.62 9.90 -1.78
N PHE A 29 -13.42 9.32 -1.64
CA PHE A 29 -12.68 8.71 -2.74
C PHE A 29 -13.36 7.46 -3.32
N VAL A 30 -14.03 6.66 -2.46
CA VAL A 30 -14.85 5.53 -2.94
C VAL A 30 -16.04 6.03 -3.76
N ARG A 31 -16.68 7.12 -3.33
CA ARG A 31 -17.80 7.74 -4.08
C ARG A 31 -17.32 8.30 -5.41
N GLU A 32 -16.16 8.96 -5.42
CA GLU A 32 -15.53 9.48 -6.63
C GLU A 32 -15.20 8.37 -7.63
N ALA A 33 -14.56 7.29 -7.18
CA ALA A 33 -14.26 6.12 -8.01
C ALA A 33 -15.53 5.50 -8.60
N MET A 34 -16.60 5.43 -7.81
CA MET A 34 -17.90 4.94 -8.26
C MET A 34 -18.53 5.84 -9.33
N VAL A 35 -18.55 7.17 -9.10
CA VAL A 35 -19.10 8.13 -10.06
C VAL A 35 -18.30 8.13 -11.36
N SER A 36 -16.97 8.17 -11.27
CA SER A 36 -16.06 8.03 -12.43
C SER A 36 -16.31 6.72 -13.19
N SER A 37 -16.68 5.65 -12.47
CA SER A 37 -17.07 4.38 -13.08
C SER A 37 -18.29 4.50 -13.98
N LEU A 38 -19.36 5.07 -13.42
CA LEU A 38 -20.65 5.26 -14.07
C LEU A 38 -20.54 6.19 -15.28
N THR A 39 -19.79 7.29 -15.14
CA THR A 39 -19.58 8.26 -16.23
C THR A 39 -18.85 7.62 -17.40
N ALA A 40 -17.78 6.85 -17.17
CA ALA A 40 -17.08 6.20 -18.27
C ALA A 40 -17.97 5.15 -18.95
N LYS A 41 -18.77 4.39 -18.18
CA LYS A 41 -19.72 3.41 -18.73
C LYS A 41 -20.78 4.04 -19.63
N GLN A 42 -21.17 5.30 -19.38
CA GLN A 42 -22.07 6.05 -20.25
C GLN A 42 -21.39 6.50 -21.56
N LEU A 43 -20.08 6.78 -21.52
CA LEU A 43 -19.33 7.32 -22.65
C LEU A 43 -18.74 6.24 -23.56
N THR A 44 -18.39 5.06 -23.04
CA THR A 44 -17.80 3.96 -23.82
C THR A 44 -18.78 2.79 -23.95
N ARG A 45 -19.22 2.52 -25.19
CA ARG A 45 -20.16 1.44 -25.55
C ARG A 45 -19.48 0.08 -25.79
N SER A 46 -18.22 -0.08 -25.38
CA SER A 46 -17.47 -1.35 -25.51
C SER A 46 -17.34 -2.09 -24.18
N TYR A 47 -17.09 -3.40 -24.29
CA TYR A 47 -16.91 -4.37 -23.21
C TYR A 47 -16.23 -3.76 -21.98
N SER A 48 -16.98 -3.61 -20.88
CA SER A 48 -16.42 -3.10 -19.65
C SER A 48 -15.44 -4.14 -19.11
N GLU A 49 -14.14 -3.85 -19.16
CA GLU A 49 -13.27 -4.41 -18.13
C GLU A 49 -13.90 -4.05 -16.79
N ASP A 50 -14.19 -5.06 -15.98
CA ASP A 50 -14.84 -4.87 -14.69
C ASP A 50 -13.82 -4.19 -13.77
N ARG A 51 -13.76 -2.86 -13.85
CA ARG A 51 -12.75 -2.07 -13.15
C ARG A 51 -12.84 -2.38 -11.66
N MET A 52 -11.70 -2.80 -11.10
CA MET A 52 -11.59 -3.17 -9.70
C MET A 52 -11.14 -1.97 -8.86
N LEU A 53 -11.70 -1.86 -7.66
CA LEU A 53 -11.30 -0.92 -6.63
C LEU A 53 -10.72 -1.69 -5.44
N THR A 54 -9.47 -1.43 -5.09
CA THR A 54 -8.92 -1.89 -3.81
C THR A 54 -9.38 -0.98 -2.69
N ALA A 55 -10.04 -1.54 -1.68
CA ALA A 55 -10.56 -0.80 -0.54
C ALA A 55 -10.50 -1.61 0.76
N PHE A 56 -10.42 -0.91 1.88
CA PHE A 56 -10.72 -1.41 3.20
C PHE A 56 -12.24 -1.49 3.37
N VAL A 57 -12.74 -2.66 3.72
CA VAL A 57 -14.16 -2.94 3.98
C VAL A 57 -14.30 -3.43 5.40
N ARG A 58 -15.05 -2.67 6.23
CA ARG A 58 -15.39 -3.11 7.58
C ARG A 58 -16.62 -4.02 7.51
N ILE A 59 -16.44 -5.28 7.87
CA ILE A 59 -17.45 -6.34 7.77
C ILE A 59 -17.59 -7.07 9.11
N ASP A 60 -18.81 -7.13 9.62
CA ASP A 60 -19.11 -7.92 10.81
C ASP A 60 -19.35 -9.40 10.43
N GLY A 61 -18.62 -10.32 11.06
CA GLY A 61 -18.75 -11.78 10.84
C GLY A 61 -17.89 -12.30 9.68
N ASN A 62 -18.40 -13.30 8.94
CA ASN A 62 -17.65 -13.95 7.86
C ASN A 62 -17.51 -13.04 6.63
N ALA A 63 -16.39 -12.31 6.54
CA ALA A 63 -16.12 -11.37 5.46
C ALA A 63 -15.78 -12.05 4.12
N ALA A 64 -15.08 -13.19 4.13
CA ALA A 64 -14.63 -13.88 2.91
C ALA A 64 -15.83 -14.35 2.10
N GLU A 65 -16.77 -15.02 2.76
CA GLU A 65 -18.01 -15.48 2.13
C GLU A 65 -18.84 -14.31 1.58
N LEU A 66 -18.92 -13.21 2.35
CA LEU A 66 -19.64 -12.02 1.93
C LEU A 66 -18.99 -11.38 0.70
N LEU A 67 -17.68 -11.16 0.72
CA LEU A 67 -16.94 -10.55 -0.39
C LEU A 67 -17.03 -11.40 -1.65
N HIS A 68 -16.83 -12.72 -1.52
CA HIS A 68 -16.96 -13.67 -2.62
C HIS A 68 -18.36 -13.63 -3.26
N LYS A 69 -19.42 -13.51 -2.45
CA LYS A 69 -20.81 -13.36 -2.94
C LYS A 69 -21.00 -12.12 -3.84
N TYR A 70 -20.22 -11.07 -3.63
CA TYR A 70 -20.25 -9.86 -4.44
C TYR A 70 -19.18 -9.85 -5.54
N GLY A 71 -18.54 -10.99 -5.84
CA GLY A 71 -17.44 -11.06 -6.82
C GLY A 71 -16.21 -10.28 -6.40
N SER A 72 -16.10 -9.94 -5.11
CA SER A 72 -14.95 -9.26 -4.55
C SER A 72 -13.95 -10.29 -4.02
N GLU A 73 -12.68 -10.07 -4.31
CA GLU A 73 -11.59 -10.88 -3.77
C GLU A 73 -11.12 -10.28 -2.45
N GLU A 74 -11.02 -11.09 -1.41
CA GLU A 74 -10.39 -10.67 -0.17
C GLU A 74 -8.88 -10.81 -0.30
N LEU A 75 -8.20 -9.67 -0.30
CA LEU A 75 -6.75 -9.60 -0.34
C LEU A 75 -6.17 -9.84 1.05
N ALA A 76 -6.66 -9.18 2.09
CA ALA A 76 -6.14 -9.35 3.44
C ALA A 76 -7.23 -9.12 4.49
N ARG A 77 -7.00 -9.59 5.72
CA ARG A 77 -7.90 -9.29 6.85
C ARG A 77 -7.15 -9.02 8.13
N VAL A 78 -7.54 -7.95 8.83
CA VAL A 78 -7.15 -7.66 10.20
C VAL A 78 -8.39 -7.37 11.02
N GLY A 79 -8.72 -8.26 11.95
CA GLY A 79 -9.97 -8.17 12.72
C GLY A 79 -11.21 -8.18 11.82
N ASN A 80 -12.04 -7.14 11.93
CA ASN A 80 -13.24 -6.95 11.12
C ASN A 80 -13.03 -6.04 9.89
N VAL A 81 -11.78 -5.75 9.52
CA VAL A 81 -11.45 -4.96 8.33
C VAL A 81 -10.76 -5.87 7.32
N SER A 82 -11.36 -5.99 6.14
CA SER A 82 -10.80 -6.69 4.99
C SER A 82 -10.26 -5.70 3.97
N ILE A 83 -9.08 -5.95 3.41
CA ILE A 83 -8.66 -5.31 2.17
C ILE A 83 -9.24 -6.17 1.05
N ALA A 84 -10.04 -5.57 0.16
CA ALA A 84 -10.72 -6.30 -0.90
C ALA A 84 -10.53 -5.60 -2.26
N ALA A 85 -10.35 -6.40 -3.30
CA ALA A 85 -10.53 -5.95 -4.68
C ALA A 85 -12.01 -6.09 -5.04
N ILE A 86 -12.69 -4.97 -5.22
CA ILE A 86 -14.14 -4.89 -5.39
C ILE A 86 -14.45 -4.46 -6.83
N PRO A 87 -15.24 -5.22 -7.60
CA PRO A 87 -15.73 -4.75 -8.88
C PRO A 87 -16.54 -3.46 -8.68
N LEU A 88 -16.22 -2.40 -9.40
CA LEU A 88 -16.95 -1.13 -9.29
C LEU A 88 -18.43 -1.29 -9.64
N SER A 89 -18.77 -2.31 -10.45
CA SER A 89 -20.14 -2.74 -10.75
C SER A 89 -20.90 -3.26 -9.51
N GLN A 90 -20.20 -3.92 -8.59
CA GLN A 90 -20.75 -4.57 -7.39
C GLN A 90 -20.66 -3.70 -6.13
N LEU A 91 -19.86 -2.62 -6.17
CA LEU A 91 -19.63 -1.70 -5.06
C LEU A 91 -20.93 -1.13 -4.46
N GLY A 92 -21.91 -0.79 -5.31
CA GLY A 92 -23.22 -0.32 -4.87
C GLY A 92 -23.98 -1.37 -4.06
N ALA A 93 -24.06 -2.60 -4.57
CA ALA A 93 -24.74 -3.70 -3.91
C ALA A 93 -24.04 -4.13 -2.61
N LEU A 94 -22.71 -4.15 -2.61
CA LEU A 94 -21.89 -4.44 -1.43
C LEU A 94 -22.16 -3.43 -0.30
N SER A 95 -22.21 -2.13 -0.61
CA SER A 95 -22.51 -1.08 0.39
C SER A 95 -23.87 -1.28 1.07
N CYS A 96 -24.84 -1.85 0.36
CA CYS A 96 -26.17 -2.05 0.90
C CYS A 96 -26.26 -3.24 1.86
N HIS A 97 -25.26 -4.12 1.88
CA HIS A 97 -25.26 -5.27 2.77
C HIS A 97 -25.22 -4.84 4.25
N ARG A 98 -26.08 -5.43 5.08
CA ARG A 98 -26.23 -5.06 6.51
C ARG A 98 -24.93 -5.22 7.31
N ARG A 99 -24.17 -6.28 7.01
CA ARG A 99 -22.87 -6.59 7.64
C ARG A 99 -21.72 -5.67 7.21
N VAL A 100 -21.88 -4.86 6.17
CA VAL A 100 -20.86 -3.89 5.74
C VAL A 100 -21.15 -2.57 6.44
N SER A 101 -20.23 -2.07 7.25
CA SER A 101 -20.41 -0.82 7.98
C SER A 101 -19.58 0.34 7.41
N LYS A 102 -18.47 0.05 6.71
CA LYS A 102 -17.65 1.08 6.06
C LYS A 102 -16.87 0.54 4.85
N ILE A 103 -16.68 1.37 3.83
CA ILE A 103 -15.81 1.14 2.66
C ILE A 103 -14.92 2.37 2.48
N GLU A 104 -13.60 2.19 2.61
CA GLU A 104 -12.60 3.25 2.52
C GLU A 104 -11.51 2.84 1.54
N THR A 105 -11.12 3.72 0.63
CA THR A 105 -9.96 3.51 -0.23
C THR A 105 -8.92 4.57 0.12
N GLY A 106 -7.65 4.21 -0.01
CA GLY A 106 -6.55 5.11 0.33
C GLY A 106 -6.46 6.26 -0.66
N SER A 107 -6.15 7.45 -0.16
CA SER A 107 -5.60 8.54 -0.96
C SER A 107 -4.21 8.13 -1.45
N ARG A 108 -3.78 8.63 -2.61
CA ARG A 108 -2.41 8.43 -3.10
C ARG A 108 -1.39 8.99 -2.10
N CYS A 109 -0.40 8.20 -1.71
CA CYS A 109 0.74 8.68 -0.92
C CYS A 109 1.65 9.53 -1.82
N SER A 110 2.04 10.71 -1.34
CA SER A 110 3.05 11.56 -2.00
C SER A 110 4.36 11.46 -1.24
N ILE A 111 5.46 11.45 -1.98
CA ILE A 111 6.82 11.47 -1.46
C ILE A 111 7.01 12.76 -0.64
N GLN A 112 7.41 12.62 0.62
CA GLN A 112 7.71 13.76 1.49
C GLN A 112 8.95 13.47 2.33
N MET A 113 10.10 14.06 1.98
CA MET A 113 11.24 14.18 2.88
C MET A 113 12.24 15.21 2.34
N ASP A 114 12.42 16.34 3.04
CA ASP A 114 13.44 17.31 2.60
C ASP A 114 14.14 18.11 3.71
N THR A 115 14.04 17.74 5.00
CA THR A 115 14.64 18.63 6.05
C THR A 115 15.08 17.99 7.38
N THR A 116 14.86 16.69 7.60
CA THR A 116 14.90 16.13 8.96
C THR A 116 16.29 16.05 9.59
N ARG A 117 17.39 16.03 8.81
CA ARG A 117 18.73 15.77 9.36
C ARG A 117 19.38 16.97 10.07
N LEU A 118 19.11 18.21 9.66
CA LEU A 118 19.72 19.40 10.26
C LEU A 118 19.03 19.87 11.55
N VAL A 119 17.78 19.45 11.78
CA VAL A 119 16.92 20.04 12.84
C VAL A 119 16.98 19.29 14.18
N VAL A 120 17.29 17.99 14.19
CA VAL A 120 16.97 17.11 15.35
C VAL A 120 18.03 17.00 16.46
N ASN A 121 19.15 17.74 16.44
CA ASN A 121 20.18 17.76 17.50
C ASN A 121 20.44 16.38 18.18
N ALA A 122 20.64 15.33 17.38
CA ALA A 122 20.67 13.94 17.87
C ALA A 122 22.00 13.54 18.55
N GLU A 123 23.01 14.39 18.47
CA GLU A 123 24.37 14.09 18.90
C GLU A 123 24.53 13.79 20.41
N PRO A 124 23.89 14.53 21.33
CA PRO A 124 23.93 14.23 22.76
C PRO A 124 23.36 12.85 23.11
N VAL A 125 22.35 12.37 22.37
CA VAL A 125 21.71 11.06 22.60
C VAL A 125 22.65 9.91 22.23
N TYR A 126 23.39 10.04 21.12
CA TYR A 126 24.39 9.03 20.73
C TYR A 126 25.57 8.98 21.69
N ARG A 127 26.01 10.14 22.19
CA ARG A 127 27.10 10.23 23.17
C ARG A 127 26.67 9.84 24.58
N GLY A 128 25.36 9.68 24.83
CA GLY A 128 24.81 9.44 26.16
C GLY A 128 24.95 10.66 27.09
N THR A 129 25.16 11.86 26.54
CA THR A 129 25.35 13.08 27.34
C THR A 129 24.06 13.41 28.08
N GLY A 130 24.07 13.31 29.41
CA GLY A 130 22.88 13.51 30.24
C GLY A 130 21.91 12.33 30.28
N LEU A 131 22.30 11.16 29.76
CA LEU A 131 21.52 9.92 29.78
C LEU A 131 22.29 8.80 30.49
N VAL A 132 21.58 7.79 30.99
CA VAL A 132 22.17 6.65 31.75
C VAL A 132 23.12 5.81 30.88
N GLN A 133 22.96 5.85 29.56
CA GLN A 133 23.75 5.13 28.58
C GLN A 133 23.60 5.76 27.18
N SER A 134 24.45 5.37 26.24
CA SER A 134 24.31 5.72 24.83
C SER A 134 23.19 4.91 24.16
N TYR A 135 22.37 5.57 23.35
CA TYR A 135 21.30 4.93 22.59
C TYR A 135 21.65 4.93 21.10
N THR A 136 22.13 3.78 20.62
CA THR A 136 22.55 3.61 19.21
C THR A 136 21.54 2.80 18.38
N GLY A 137 20.35 2.52 18.91
CA GLY A 137 19.37 1.61 18.31
C GLY A 137 19.83 0.15 18.18
N ARG A 138 20.77 -0.33 19.02
CA ARG A 138 21.17 -1.74 19.04
C ARG A 138 19.98 -2.61 19.44
N GLY A 139 19.68 -3.64 18.64
CA GLY A 139 18.54 -4.54 18.88
C GLY A 139 17.21 -4.01 18.36
N VAL A 140 17.19 -2.84 17.72
CA VAL A 140 15.99 -2.24 17.12
C VAL A 140 16.00 -2.52 15.61
N VAL A 141 14.84 -2.86 15.05
CA VAL A 141 14.61 -2.96 13.61
C VAL A 141 13.86 -1.70 13.16
N VAL A 142 14.35 -1.03 12.12
CA VAL A 142 13.68 0.13 11.50
C VAL A 142 13.09 -0.30 10.18
N GLY A 143 11.77 -0.11 10.01
CA GLY A 143 11.06 -0.29 8.75
C GLY A 143 10.94 1.02 7.99
N VAL A 144 11.29 1.03 6.71
CA VAL A 144 11.08 2.18 5.80
C VAL A 144 10.13 1.78 4.69
N GLN A 145 9.07 2.55 4.48
CA GLN A 145 8.13 2.37 3.37
C GLN A 145 8.30 3.53 2.39
N ASP A 146 8.86 3.25 1.22
CA ASP A 146 9.23 4.29 0.26
C ASP A 146 9.37 3.71 -1.16
N ILE A 147 9.95 4.46 -2.10
CA ILE A 147 10.17 4.05 -3.49
C ILE A 147 11.65 4.19 -3.86
N GLY A 148 12.16 3.47 -4.86
CA GLY A 148 13.48 3.77 -5.38
C GLY A 148 14.62 3.30 -4.47
N PHE A 149 14.58 2.02 -4.08
CA PHE A 149 15.65 1.41 -3.30
C PHE A 149 16.77 0.86 -4.21
N ASP A 150 18.02 1.21 -3.92
CA ASP A 150 19.21 0.52 -4.39
C ASP A 150 19.74 -0.36 -3.26
N LEU A 151 19.39 -1.65 -3.29
CA LEU A 151 19.75 -2.59 -2.23
C LEU A 151 21.24 -2.92 -2.21
N THR A 152 21.99 -2.53 -3.24
CA THR A 152 23.43 -2.77 -3.37
C THR A 152 24.28 -1.65 -2.75
N HIS A 153 23.65 -0.54 -2.37
CA HIS A 153 24.34 0.66 -1.90
C HIS A 153 25.23 0.38 -0.65
N PRO A 154 26.52 0.80 -0.64
CA PRO A 154 27.46 0.54 0.47
C PRO A 154 26.95 0.97 1.85
N ASN A 155 26.21 2.08 1.91
CA ASN A 155 25.55 2.60 3.11
C ASN A 155 24.63 1.59 3.85
N PHE A 156 24.22 0.50 3.19
CA PHE A 156 23.43 -0.59 3.78
C PHE A 156 24.26 -1.73 4.36
N TYR A 157 25.58 -1.62 4.34
CA TYR A 157 26.49 -2.48 5.06
C TYR A 157 26.88 -1.86 6.41
N THR A 158 27.53 -2.63 7.27
CA THR A 158 28.25 -2.09 8.42
C THR A 158 29.36 -1.13 7.95
N ALA A 159 29.82 -0.26 8.86
CA ALA A 159 30.82 0.77 8.53
C ALA A 159 32.13 0.19 7.95
N ASP A 160 32.48 -1.03 8.35
CA ASP A 160 33.62 -1.82 7.87
C ASP A 160 33.30 -2.66 6.63
N MET A 161 32.12 -2.50 6.03
CA MET A 161 31.61 -3.26 4.89
C MET A 161 31.48 -4.78 5.11
N SER A 162 31.69 -5.29 6.33
CA SER A 162 31.77 -6.73 6.60
C SER A 162 30.42 -7.45 6.61
N ARG A 163 29.32 -6.71 6.79
CA ARG A 163 27.99 -7.31 6.94
C ARG A 163 26.88 -6.46 6.36
N TYR A 164 26.04 -7.07 5.53
CA TYR A 164 24.81 -6.48 5.02
C TYR A 164 23.74 -6.32 6.11
N ARG A 165 22.99 -5.22 6.08
CA ARG A 165 22.08 -4.85 7.19
C ARG A 165 20.60 -4.86 6.86
N ILE A 166 20.22 -4.92 5.59
CA ILE A 166 18.82 -5.07 5.20
C ILE A 166 18.42 -6.53 5.42
N LYS A 167 17.40 -6.77 6.24
CA LYS A 167 16.94 -8.12 6.59
C LYS A 167 15.89 -8.66 5.65
N ALA A 168 14.99 -7.79 5.21
CA ALA A 168 13.90 -8.14 4.31
C ALA A 168 13.43 -6.91 3.54
N LEU A 169 12.88 -7.16 2.36
CA LEU A 169 12.15 -6.22 1.52
C LEU A 169 10.79 -6.82 1.18
N TRP A 170 9.76 -6.01 1.23
CA TRP A 170 8.50 -6.30 0.55
C TRP A 170 8.37 -5.36 -0.66
N ASP A 171 8.57 -5.91 -1.86
CA ASP A 171 8.38 -5.20 -3.13
C ASP A 171 6.93 -5.38 -3.59
N GLN A 172 6.09 -4.36 -3.37
CA GLN A 172 4.69 -4.39 -3.81
C GLN A 172 4.52 -4.16 -5.32
N LEU A 173 5.57 -3.76 -6.02
CA LEU A 173 5.57 -3.48 -7.45
C LEU A 173 5.99 -4.68 -8.29
N SER A 174 6.59 -5.69 -7.66
CA SER A 174 6.96 -6.94 -8.31
C SER A 174 5.75 -7.56 -9.02
N ARG A 175 5.94 -7.89 -10.30
CA ARG A 175 4.98 -8.66 -11.09
C ARG A 175 5.14 -10.16 -10.90
N ASP A 176 6.27 -10.59 -10.36
CA ASP A 176 6.54 -11.99 -10.05
C ASP A 176 6.24 -12.24 -8.57
N THR A 177 5.12 -12.91 -8.32
CA THR A 177 4.64 -13.27 -6.98
C THR A 177 4.99 -14.72 -6.60
N ILE A 178 5.75 -15.45 -7.44
CA ILE A 178 6.07 -16.86 -7.19
C ILE A 178 6.89 -16.98 -5.89
N GLY A 179 6.38 -17.79 -4.97
CA GLY A 179 7.02 -18.04 -3.67
C GLY A 179 6.71 -17.00 -2.59
N SER A 180 5.90 -15.98 -2.89
CA SER A 180 5.39 -15.01 -1.91
C SER A 180 4.14 -15.52 -1.22
N ASN A 181 4.04 -15.34 0.10
CA ASN A 181 2.79 -15.53 0.86
C ASN A 181 2.04 -14.20 1.06
N LEU A 182 2.55 -13.11 0.48
CA LEU A 182 1.96 -11.77 0.59
C LEU A 182 0.94 -11.54 -0.52
N PHE A 183 -0.05 -10.73 -0.18
CA PHE A 183 -1.24 -10.51 -1.01
C PHE A 183 -0.98 -9.63 -2.25
N VAL A 184 0.12 -8.88 -2.25
CA VAL A 184 0.58 -8.08 -3.38
C VAL A 184 2.10 -8.14 -3.48
N GLY A 185 2.60 -8.22 -4.71
CA GLY A 185 4.03 -8.27 -4.99
C GLY A 185 4.74 -9.44 -4.32
N ARG A 186 5.98 -9.23 -3.89
CA ARG A 186 6.86 -10.28 -3.40
C ARG A 186 7.68 -9.86 -2.18
N ASP A 187 7.85 -10.80 -1.25
CA ASP A 187 8.82 -10.69 -0.18
C ASP A 187 10.18 -11.29 -0.56
N TYR A 188 11.23 -10.60 -0.15
CA TYR A 188 12.62 -11.03 -0.27
C TYR A 188 13.22 -11.00 1.13
N VAL A 189 13.82 -12.11 1.54
CA VAL A 189 14.41 -12.26 2.87
C VAL A 189 15.84 -12.76 2.71
N GLY A 190 16.76 -12.14 3.47
CA GLY A 190 18.17 -12.52 3.48
C GLY A 190 19.00 -11.84 2.39
N GLU A 191 20.28 -11.70 2.68
CA GLU A 191 21.24 -10.94 1.87
C GLU A 191 21.33 -11.42 0.42
N GLU A 192 21.43 -12.74 0.19
CA GLU A 192 21.57 -13.27 -1.16
C GLU A 192 20.37 -12.92 -2.05
N SER A 193 19.14 -13.04 -1.55
CA SER A 193 17.94 -12.74 -2.33
C SER A 193 17.82 -11.25 -2.64
N LEU A 194 18.16 -10.41 -1.67
CA LEU A 194 18.12 -8.95 -1.78
C LEU A 194 19.20 -8.41 -2.74
N LEU A 195 20.43 -8.92 -2.65
CA LEU A 195 21.51 -8.50 -3.55
C LEU A 195 21.31 -9.03 -4.97
N ARG A 196 20.69 -10.20 -5.14
CA ARG A 196 20.29 -10.72 -6.45
C ARG A 196 19.21 -9.85 -7.10
N LEU A 197 18.29 -9.31 -6.30
CA LEU A 197 17.31 -8.34 -6.77
C LEU A 197 17.98 -7.01 -7.14
N GLY A 198 18.92 -6.54 -6.32
CA GLY A 198 19.71 -5.34 -6.58
C GLY A 198 18.88 -4.07 -6.52
N CYS A 199 18.41 -3.60 -7.67
CA CYS A 199 17.47 -2.49 -7.74
C CYS A 199 16.10 -3.04 -8.16
N PRO A 200 15.09 -2.99 -7.29
CA PRO A 200 13.70 -3.26 -7.66
C PRO A 200 13.19 -2.29 -8.74
N LEU A 201 11.95 -2.49 -9.17
CA LEU A 201 11.41 -1.91 -10.42
C LEU A 201 11.69 -0.41 -10.62
N ASP A 202 11.57 0.41 -9.58
CA ASP A 202 11.81 1.86 -9.67
C ASP A 202 13.16 2.32 -9.08
N GLY A 203 13.94 1.42 -8.47
CA GLY A 203 15.26 1.66 -7.87
C GLY A 203 16.33 2.20 -8.83
N THR A 204 16.11 2.10 -10.13
CA THR A 204 17.01 2.69 -11.16
C THR A 204 16.58 4.09 -11.61
N SER A 205 15.34 4.49 -11.31
CA SER A 205 14.74 5.74 -11.77
C SER A 205 14.35 6.69 -10.63
N GLN A 206 14.39 6.20 -9.40
CA GLN A 206 14.00 6.88 -8.17
C GLN A 206 15.03 6.57 -7.09
N THR A 207 15.33 7.55 -6.24
CA THR A 207 16.37 7.43 -5.20
C THR A 207 15.86 7.75 -3.80
N HIS A 208 14.58 8.11 -3.68
CA HIS A 208 14.02 8.68 -2.45
C HIS A 208 14.11 7.69 -1.29
N GLY A 209 13.71 6.44 -1.49
CA GLY A 209 13.78 5.38 -0.49
C GLY A 209 15.19 5.05 -0.06
N THR A 210 16.15 5.02 -0.99
CA THR A 210 17.57 4.88 -0.65
C THR A 210 18.04 6.03 0.24
N HIS A 211 17.63 7.25 -0.08
CA HIS A 211 17.96 8.44 0.71
C HIS A 211 17.27 8.46 2.09
N THR A 212 15.96 8.15 2.15
CA THR A 212 15.16 8.03 3.39
C THR A 212 15.76 6.98 4.30
N ALA A 213 16.11 5.85 3.72
CA ALA A 213 16.77 4.78 4.43
C ALA A 213 18.16 5.19 4.94
N GLY A 214 18.93 5.91 4.13
CA GLY A 214 20.21 6.48 4.53
C GLY A 214 20.09 7.41 5.73
N ILE A 215 19.07 8.28 5.76
CA ILE A 215 18.79 9.16 6.91
C ILE A 215 18.34 8.36 8.14
N ALA A 216 17.43 7.41 7.95
CA ALA A 216 16.88 6.63 9.05
C ALA A 216 17.95 5.72 9.68
N ALA A 217 18.78 5.07 8.86
CA ALA A 217 19.62 3.97 9.32
C ALA A 217 20.93 3.77 8.54
N GLY A 218 21.35 4.64 7.63
CA GLY A 218 22.64 4.49 6.92
C GLY A 218 23.84 4.36 7.86
N SER A 219 24.81 3.50 7.52
CA SER A 219 26.08 3.40 8.27
C SER A 219 27.04 4.55 7.99
N GLY A 220 26.81 5.28 6.90
CA GLY A 220 27.73 6.24 6.31
C GLY A 220 28.86 5.58 5.52
N ALA A 221 28.81 4.27 5.24
CA ALA A 221 29.80 3.64 4.38
C ALA A 221 29.61 4.08 2.92
N GLU A 222 30.72 4.44 2.26
CA GLU A 222 30.76 4.86 0.85
C GLU A 222 31.42 3.81 -0.06
N GLY A 223 31.89 2.68 0.51
CA GLY A 223 32.68 1.66 -0.20
C GLY A 223 34.18 1.85 0.02
N ASP A 224 34.98 0.83 -0.33
CA ASP A 224 36.45 0.88 -0.29
C ASP A 224 37.07 1.37 1.04
N GLY A 225 36.39 1.11 2.16
CA GLY A 225 36.81 1.54 3.50
C GLY A 225 36.58 3.03 3.79
N VAL A 226 35.92 3.77 2.90
CA VAL A 226 35.59 5.18 3.09
C VAL A 226 34.32 5.33 3.93
N LEU A 227 34.41 6.21 4.94
CA LEU A 227 33.30 6.54 5.83
C LEU A 227 32.94 8.01 5.74
N SER A 228 31.70 8.26 5.33
CA SER A 228 31.07 9.56 5.34
C SER A 228 30.89 10.07 6.77
N PRO A 229 31.01 11.39 7.02
CA PRO A 229 30.50 12.01 8.23
C PRO A 229 28.97 11.91 8.33
N TYR A 230 28.29 11.62 7.22
CA TYR A 230 26.84 11.52 7.14
C TYR A 230 26.35 10.11 7.45
N ARG A 231 25.86 9.89 8.68
CA ARG A 231 25.28 8.62 9.15
C ARG A 231 23.81 8.77 9.48
N GLY A 232 23.08 7.66 9.34
CA GLY A 232 21.68 7.60 9.71
C GLY A 232 21.46 7.52 11.21
N ILE A 233 20.22 7.75 11.62
CA ILE A 233 19.83 7.84 13.03
C ILE A 233 20.04 6.51 13.78
N VAL A 234 19.70 5.39 13.13
CA VAL A 234 19.81 4.02 13.66
C VAL A 234 20.75 3.18 12.79
N HIS A 235 22.04 3.26 13.06
CA HIS A 235 23.08 2.71 12.17
C HIS A 235 23.42 1.22 12.44
N ARG A 236 22.47 0.37 12.88
CA ARG A 236 22.77 -1.05 13.18
C ARG A 236 21.93 -2.14 12.49
N ILE A 237 20.60 -2.00 12.29
CA ILE A 237 19.74 -3.01 11.61
C ILE A 237 18.58 -2.33 10.84
N MET A 238 18.16 -2.87 9.69
CA MET A 238 17.12 -2.27 8.83
C MET A 238 16.20 -3.30 8.14
N THR A 239 14.94 -2.92 7.92
CA THR A 239 13.96 -3.57 7.03
C THR A 239 13.34 -2.53 6.09
N MET A 240 12.99 -2.95 4.88
CA MET A 240 12.45 -2.07 3.84
C MET A 240 11.09 -2.58 3.34
N LYS A 241 10.29 -1.67 2.82
CA LYS A 241 9.04 -1.92 2.11
C LYS A 241 8.96 -0.93 0.96
N GLU A 242 8.62 -1.41 -0.22
CA GLU A 242 8.53 -0.60 -1.43
C GLU A 242 7.09 -0.50 -1.92
N GLU A 243 6.68 0.71 -2.30
CA GLU A 243 5.34 1.01 -2.83
C GLU A 243 5.44 1.84 -4.13
N ARG A 244 4.33 2.18 -4.77
CA ARG A 244 4.28 3.02 -5.97
C ARG A 244 4.12 4.48 -5.58
N ALA A 245 4.97 5.36 -6.10
CA ALA A 245 4.70 6.81 -6.04
C ALA A 245 3.79 7.28 -7.18
N ASN A 246 3.03 8.34 -6.92
CA ASN A 246 2.23 9.04 -7.93
C ASN A 246 3.12 10.00 -8.74
N THR A 247 3.40 9.68 -10.00
CA THR A 247 4.13 10.57 -10.94
C THR A 247 3.22 11.47 -11.78
N ASN A 248 1.90 11.47 -11.57
CA ASN A 248 1.01 12.35 -12.32
C ASN A 248 0.88 13.73 -11.67
N GLY A 249 1.94 14.53 -11.80
CA GLY A 249 1.87 15.98 -11.82
C GLY A 249 2.05 16.43 -13.27
N ASN A 250 0.95 16.82 -13.92
CA ASN A 250 0.98 17.48 -15.23
C ASN A 250 1.87 18.73 -15.17
N THR A 251 2.77 18.86 -16.15
CA THR A 251 2.82 20.08 -16.96
C THR A 251 1.59 20.12 -17.87
#